data_AF-A0A1L1PSS2-F1
#
_entry.id   AF-A0A1L1PSS2-F1
#
_cell.length_a   1.000
_cell.length_b   1.000
_cell.length_c   1.000
_cell.angle_alpha   90.00
_cell.angle_beta   90.00
_cell.angle_gamma   90.00
#
_symmetry.space_group_name_H-M   'P 1'
#
loop_
_entity.id
_entity.type
_entity.pdbx_description
1 polymer ?
#
loop_
_entity_poly.entity_id
_entity_poly.type
_entity_poly.pdbx_seq_one_letter_code
_entity_poly.pdbx_strand_id
1 'polypeptide(L)'
;MLDRRARLVVNGEAGVLIAQAGQDMILQAAQIRNEGSGPTVLLAERDLLLPTVSTGGTDDIHWSADHRQRTERREDIGTTIQANGDVTMLAERHLLGRAVGIDAQGDIDARAAGALLLEAGERSLSVDEHHRVRHGDRFNRKTVTEDFTLRESQAIPGELSGRNVTLLGGAGVYTEGTRIRAEQDVDIDGAGTTVLGAAQDQRISERHIEVERRVSGLGGSGEDARSHQWHW
;
A
#
# COMPACT_ATOMS: atom_id res chain seq x y z
N MET A 1 -9.24 -3.18 -12.85
CA MET A 1 -9.12 -1.82 -13.46
C MET A 1 -9.83 -0.84 -12.53
N LEU A 2 -9.19 0.28 -12.16
CA LEU A 2 -9.81 1.34 -11.37
C LEU A 2 -10.38 2.39 -12.34
N ASP A 3 -11.69 2.39 -12.54
CA ASP A 3 -12.30 3.10 -13.68
C ASP A 3 -12.85 4.51 -13.37
N ARG A 4 -12.90 4.93 -12.09
CA ARG A 4 -13.26 6.33 -11.77
C ARG A 4 -12.86 6.73 -10.36
N ARG A 5 -12.09 7.83 -10.23
CA ARG A 5 -11.81 8.50 -8.96
C ARG A 5 -12.64 9.76 -8.84
N ALA A 6 -13.08 10.08 -7.62
CA ALA A 6 -13.66 11.40 -7.35
C ALA A 6 -12.56 12.45 -7.51
N ARG A 7 -12.85 13.51 -8.29
CA ARG A 7 -11.93 14.65 -8.46
C ARG A 7 -12.67 15.96 -8.23
N LEU A 8 -12.15 16.78 -7.32
CA LEU A 8 -12.56 18.16 -7.11
C LEU A 8 -11.41 19.09 -7.49
N VAL A 9 -11.69 20.09 -8.31
CA VAL A 9 -10.72 21.12 -8.71
C VAL A 9 -11.35 22.49 -8.55
N VAL A 10 -10.67 23.38 -7.83
CA VAL A 10 -11.01 24.80 -7.73
C VAL A 10 -9.95 25.60 -8.45
N ASN A 11 -10.39 26.52 -9.32
CA ASN A 11 -9.55 27.38 -10.14
C ASN A 11 -9.81 28.86 -9.80
N GLY A 12 -8.83 29.72 -10.10
CA GLY A 12 -8.89 31.17 -9.89
C GLY A 12 -8.01 31.60 -8.71
N GLU A 13 -7.42 32.79 -8.81
CA GLU A 13 -6.36 33.27 -7.90
C GLU A 13 -6.76 33.24 -6.42
N ALA A 14 -8.01 33.53 -6.10
CA ALA A 14 -8.58 33.49 -4.74
C ALA A 14 -9.55 32.33 -4.51
N GLY A 15 -9.36 31.21 -5.23
CA GLY A 15 -10.20 30.02 -5.13
C GLY A 15 -10.31 29.46 -3.70
N VAL A 16 -11.53 29.16 -3.27
CA VAL A 16 -11.85 28.58 -1.96
C VAL A 16 -12.58 27.27 -2.17
N LEU A 17 -12.19 26.23 -1.43
CA LEU A 17 -12.90 24.95 -1.39
C LEU A 17 -13.42 24.74 0.02
N ILE A 18 -14.73 24.58 0.17
CA ILE A 18 -15.35 24.16 1.42
C ILE A 18 -16.23 22.95 1.11
N ALA A 19 -15.95 21.82 1.77
CA ALA A 19 -16.81 20.65 1.77
C ALA A 19 -17.26 20.39 3.21
N GLN A 20 -18.56 20.21 3.41
CA GLN A 20 -19.14 19.87 4.71
C GLN A 20 -20.07 18.67 4.57
N ALA A 21 -19.98 17.74 5.53
CA ALA A 21 -20.90 16.62 5.67
C ALA A 21 -21.59 16.68 7.04
N GLY A 22 -22.92 16.57 7.05
CA GLY A 22 -23.74 16.56 8.28
C GLY A 22 -23.61 15.28 9.13
N GLN A 23 -22.79 14.32 8.69
CA GLN A 23 -22.38 13.15 9.46
C GLN A 23 -20.93 12.82 9.05
N ASP A 24 -20.74 11.74 8.30
CA ASP A 24 -19.43 11.32 7.83
C ASP A 24 -19.10 11.92 6.47
N MET A 25 -17.83 12.30 6.30
CA MET A 25 -17.25 12.58 5.00
C MET A 25 -16.32 11.43 4.61
N ILE A 26 -16.62 10.73 3.52
CA ILE A 26 -15.78 9.64 3.01
C ILE A 26 -15.15 10.07 1.69
N LEU A 27 -13.83 10.22 1.68
CA LEU A 27 -13.04 10.54 0.51
C LEU A 27 -12.16 9.34 0.18
N GLN A 28 -12.69 8.42 -0.60
CA GLN A 28 -12.00 7.20 -0.99
C GLN A 28 -11.16 7.42 -2.26
N ALA A 29 -9.84 7.30 -2.16
CA ALA A 29 -8.89 7.57 -3.26
C ALA A 29 -9.20 8.86 -4.05
N ALA A 30 -9.66 9.91 -3.34
CA ALA A 30 -10.12 11.14 -3.94
C ALA A 30 -8.92 12.02 -4.34
N GLN A 31 -9.11 12.84 -5.37
CA GLN A 31 -8.15 13.87 -5.78
C GLN A 31 -8.77 15.24 -5.57
N ILE A 32 -8.25 15.99 -4.60
CA ILE A 32 -8.69 17.35 -4.30
C ILE A 32 -7.56 18.30 -4.70
N ARG A 33 -7.88 19.29 -5.55
CA ARG A 33 -6.92 20.32 -5.96
C ARG A 33 -7.53 21.70 -5.83
N ASN A 34 -6.89 22.57 -5.04
CA ASN A 34 -7.22 23.98 -5.01
C ASN A 34 -6.02 24.78 -5.53
N GLU A 35 -6.15 25.28 -6.76
CA GLU A 35 -5.10 26.09 -7.41
C GLU A 35 -5.17 27.56 -6.97
N GLY A 36 -6.23 27.95 -6.25
CA GLY A 36 -6.34 29.26 -5.63
C GLY A 36 -5.55 29.37 -4.33
N SER A 37 -5.19 30.61 -3.98
CA SER A 37 -4.54 30.97 -2.71
C SER A 37 -5.48 30.90 -1.49
N GLY A 38 -6.78 30.72 -1.71
CA GLY A 38 -7.77 30.60 -0.64
C GLY A 38 -7.74 29.21 0.03
N PRO A 39 -8.44 29.06 1.17
CA PRO A 39 -8.36 27.83 1.96
C PRO A 39 -9.10 26.66 1.32
N THR A 40 -8.68 25.47 1.71
CA THR A 40 -9.35 24.19 1.46
C THR A 40 -9.82 23.63 2.80
N VAL A 41 -11.13 23.57 3.02
CA VAL A 41 -11.73 23.18 4.29
C VAL A 41 -12.60 21.94 4.11
N LEU A 42 -12.31 20.89 4.87
CA LEU A 42 -13.07 19.65 4.92
C LEU A 42 -13.66 19.49 6.32
N LEU A 43 -14.99 19.52 6.43
CA LEU A 43 -15.72 19.50 7.69
C LEU A 43 -16.64 18.27 7.76
N ALA A 44 -16.45 17.41 8.75
CA ALA A 44 -17.34 16.30 9.05
C ALA A 44 -17.94 16.44 10.45
N GLU A 45 -19.27 16.50 10.55
CA GLU A 45 -19.98 16.56 11.84
C GLU A 45 -19.92 15.24 12.63
N ARG A 46 -19.32 14.18 12.07
CA ARG A 46 -18.98 12.94 12.77
C ARG A 46 -17.57 12.47 12.41
N ASP A 47 -17.39 11.70 11.34
CA ASP A 47 -16.07 11.18 10.96
C ASP A 47 -15.59 11.69 9.61
N LEU A 48 -14.30 12.01 9.51
CA LEU A 48 -13.61 12.21 8.24
C LEU A 48 -12.79 10.95 7.92
N LEU A 49 -13.21 10.22 6.89
CA LEU A 49 -12.61 8.96 6.47
C LEU A 49 -11.93 9.14 5.12
N LEU A 50 -10.62 8.85 5.06
CA LEU A 50 -9.79 8.92 3.86
C LEU A 50 -9.28 7.49 3.49
N PRO A 51 -10.17 6.54 3.15
CA PRO A 51 -9.77 5.17 2.87
C PRO A 51 -9.07 5.03 1.50
N THR A 52 -8.31 3.96 1.35
CA THR A 52 -7.67 3.61 0.08
C THR A 52 -8.63 2.88 -0.86
N VAL A 53 -8.28 2.85 -2.13
CA VAL A 53 -8.75 1.82 -3.06
C VAL A 53 -7.60 0.89 -3.36
N SER A 54 -7.83 -0.41 -3.15
CA SER A 54 -6.87 -1.43 -3.51
C SER A 54 -6.99 -1.74 -5.01
N THR A 55 -5.91 -1.55 -5.75
CA THR A 55 -5.81 -1.90 -7.16
C THR A 55 -4.84 -3.06 -7.33
N GLY A 56 -5.04 -3.88 -8.35
CA GLY A 56 -4.16 -5.01 -8.56
C GLY A 56 -4.35 -5.66 -9.92
N GLY A 57 -3.44 -6.57 -10.22
CA GLY A 57 -3.42 -7.35 -11.45
C GLY A 57 -2.75 -8.70 -11.21
N THR A 58 -3.10 -9.65 -12.06
CA THR A 58 -2.47 -10.96 -12.09
C THR A 58 -2.00 -11.21 -13.52
N ASP A 59 -0.71 -11.41 -13.68
CA ASP A 59 -0.12 -11.92 -14.90
C ASP A 59 0.09 -13.43 -14.70
N ASP A 60 -0.48 -14.24 -15.59
CA ASP A 60 -0.32 -15.69 -15.57
C ASP A 60 0.24 -16.13 -16.92
N ILE A 61 1.54 -16.43 -16.94
CA ILE A 61 2.30 -16.73 -18.15
C ILE A 61 2.60 -18.23 -18.18
N HIS A 62 2.13 -18.90 -19.23
CA HIS A 62 2.37 -20.31 -19.49
C HIS A 62 3.19 -20.43 -20.78
N TRP A 63 4.49 -20.67 -20.66
CA TRP A 63 5.32 -20.92 -21.85
C TRP A 63 5.22 -22.37 -22.32
N SER A 64 4.95 -23.31 -21.39
CA SER A 64 4.62 -24.71 -21.68
C SER A 64 3.90 -25.34 -20.49
N ALA A 65 3.42 -26.58 -20.63
CA ALA A 65 2.84 -27.33 -19.50
C ALA A 65 3.81 -27.54 -18.33
N ASP A 66 5.12 -27.49 -18.61
CA ASP A 66 6.21 -27.74 -17.66
C ASP A 66 6.86 -26.41 -17.18
N HIS A 67 6.38 -25.24 -17.64
CA HIS A 67 6.97 -23.94 -17.31
C HIS A 67 5.91 -22.84 -17.24
N ARG A 68 5.61 -22.38 -16.03
CA ARG A 68 4.63 -21.33 -15.75
C ARG A 68 5.18 -20.33 -14.73
N GLN A 69 4.76 -19.09 -14.85
CA GLN A 69 5.00 -18.05 -13.87
C GLN A 69 3.71 -17.27 -13.66
N ARG A 70 3.32 -17.13 -12.41
CA ARG A 70 2.18 -16.33 -11.98
C ARG A 70 2.69 -15.19 -11.11
N THR A 71 2.38 -13.97 -11.50
CA THR A 71 2.74 -12.75 -10.78
C THR A 71 1.48 -12.01 -10.37
N GLU A 72 1.26 -11.83 -9.09
CA GLU A 72 0.20 -10.99 -8.54
C GLU A 72 0.79 -9.69 -7.99
N ARG A 73 0.10 -8.58 -8.26
CA ARG A 73 0.45 -7.26 -7.73
C ARG A 73 -0.79 -6.63 -7.12
N ARG A 74 -0.63 -6.01 -5.96
CA ARG A 74 -1.66 -5.19 -5.31
C ARG A 74 -1.02 -3.91 -4.79
N GLU A 75 -1.73 -2.80 -4.90
CA GLU A 75 -1.29 -1.50 -4.42
C GLU A 75 -2.49 -0.71 -3.90
N ASP A 76 -2.35 -0.18 -2.70
CA ASP A 76 -3.30 0.74 -2.11
C ASP A 76 -3.11 2.16 -2.64
N ILE A 77 -4.22 2.76 -3.05
CA ILE A 77 -4.25 4.12 -3.57
C ILE A 77 -5.05 4.99 -2.61
N GLY A 78 -4.38 5.90 -1.92
CA GLY A 78 -5.00 6.82 -0.97
C GLY A 78 -5.52 8.11 -1.59
N THR A 79 -6.06 8.97 -0.72
CA THR A 79 -6.56 10.30 -1.08
C THR A 79 -5.42 11.31 -1.15
N THR A 80 -5.47 12.17 -2.16
CA THR A 80 -4.47 13.23 -2.39
C THR A 80 -5.12 14.61 -2.37
N ILE A 81 -4.55 15.53 -1.60
CA ILE A 81 -4.97 16.93 -1.51
C ILE A 81 -3.79 17.81 -1.91
N GLN A 82 -3.98 18.66 -2.92
CA GLN A 82 -3.01 19.66 -3.35
C GLN A 82 -3.63 21.04 -3.23
N ALA A 83 -3.03 21.94 -2.45
CA ALA A 83 -3.58 23.26 -2.22
C ALA A 83 -2.49 24.35 -2.26
N ASN A 84 -2.76 25.45 -2.96
CA ASN A 84 -1.89 26.63 -2.92
C ASN A 84 -2.13 27.50 -1.67
N GLY A 85 -3.25 27.29 -0.96
CA GLY A 85 -3.54 27.89 0.34
C GLY A 85 -3.49 26.87 1.47
N ASP A 86 -4.12 27.22 2.60
CA ASP A 86 -4.20 26.37 3.78
C ASP A 86 -5.14 25.17 3.56
N VAL A 87 -4.86 24.06 4.25
CA VAL A 87 -5.71 22.86 4.29
C VAL A 87 -6.17 22.63 5.71
N THR A 88 -7.48 22.73 5.94
CA THR A 88 -8.11 22.46 7.24
C THR A 88 -9.00 21.23 7.15
N MET A 89 -8.82 20.28 8.05
CA MET A 89 -9.63 19.07 8.17
C MET A 89 -10.17 18.96 9.60
N LEU A 90 -11.49 19.01 9.76
CA LEU A 90 -12.15 18.93 11.06
C LEU A 90 -13.13 17.76 11.09
N ALA A 91 -13.03 16.95 12.14
CA ALA A 91 -13.97 15.88 12.45
C ALA A 91 -14.42 15.95 13.91
N GLU A 92 -15.72 15.95 14.16
CA GLU A 92 -16.29 15.98 15.52
C GLU A 92 -16.16 14.65 16.27
N ARG A 93 -15.63 13.60 15.62
CA ARG A 93 -15.33 12.33 16.26
C ARG A 93 -13.98 11.77 15.82
N HIS A 94 -13.86 11.23 14.61
CA HIS A 94 -12.59 10.62 14.18
C HIS A 94 -12.12 11.13 12.82
N LEU A 95 -10.81 11.32 12.69
CA LEU A 95 -10.15 11.51 11.40
C LEU A 95 -9.27 10.29 11.14
N LEU A 96 -9.67 9.46 10.18
CA LEU A 96 -8.98 8.21 9.86
C LEU A 96 -8.51 8.25 8.40
N GLY A 97 -7.23 8.02 8.15
CA GLY A 97 -6.68 8.04 6.80
C GLY A 97 -5.62 6.98 6.56
N ARG A 98 -5.57 6.46 5.32
CA ARG A 98 -4.54 5.53 4.87
C ARG A 98 -3.93 5.97 3.55
N ALA A 99 -2.59 5.90 3.45
CA ALA A 99 -1.81 6.37 2.30
C ALA A 99 -2.20 7.79 1.85
N VAL A 100 -2.51 8.66 2.80
CA VAL A 100 -2.98 10.02 2.53
C VAL A 100 -1.81 10.89 2.11
N GLY A 101 -1.96 11.63 1.01
CA GLY A 101 -1.00 12.62 0.55
C GLY A 101 -1.58 14.03 0.61
N ILE A 102 -0.95 14.94 1.34
CA ILE A 102 -1.35 16.34 1.43
C ILE A 102 -0.14 17.20 1.12
N ASP A 103 -0.28 18.08 0.15
CA ASP A 103 0.72 19.07 -0.25
C ASP A 103 0.06 20.44 -0.25
N ALA A 104 0.33 21.23 0.78
CA ALA A 104 -0.18 22.57 0.97
C ALA A 104 0.98 23.56 0.88
N GLN A 105 0.81 24.65 0.14
CA GLN A 105 1.75 25.79 0.20
C GLN A 105 1.47 26.69 1.43
N GLY A 106 0.30 26.50 2.05
CA GLY A 106 -0.11 27.07 3.31
C GLY A 106 0.10 26.12 4.50
N ASP A 107 -0.66 26.36 5.56
CA ASP A 107 -0.65 25.53 6.75
C ASP A 107 -1.56 24.30 6.57
N ILE A 108 -1.18 23.18 7.18
CA ILE A 108 -2.04 22.00 7.33
C ILE A 108 -2.53 21.95 8.77
N ASP A 109 -3.85 21.90 8.94
CA ASP A 109 -4.49 21.86 10.23
C ASP A 109 -5.53 20.74 10.27
N ALA A 110 -5.19 19.62 10.90
CA ALA A 110 -6.04 18.46 11.01
C ALA A 110 -6.44 18.22 12.48
N ARG A 111 -7.73 18.30 12.77
CA ARG A 111 -8.26 18.09 14.13
C ARG A 111 -9.39 17.08 14.16
N ALA A 112 -9.33 16.19 15.14
CA ALA A 112 -10.41 15.30 15.52
C ALA A 112 -10.76 15.52 17.00
N ALA A 113 -12.05 15.62 17.35
CA ALA A 113 -12.44 15.69 18.76
C ALA A 113 -12.19 14.36 19.50
N GLY A 114 -12.16 13.24 18.79
CA GLY A 114 -11.69 11.94 19.25
C GLY A 114 -10.30 11.64 18.68
N ALA A 115 -10.10 10.42 18.16
CA ALA A 115 -8.80 9.99 17.63
C ALA A 115 -8.52 10.54 16.22
N LEU A 116 -7.26 10.90 15.98
CA LEU A 116 -6.67 11.13 14.65
C LEU A 116 -5.73 9.97 14.33
N LEU A 117 -6.01 9.21 13.27
CA LEU A 117 -5.22 8.05 12.83
C LEU A 117 -4.78 8.22 11.37
N LEU A 118 -3.47 8.14 11.12
CA LEU A 118 -2.87 8.18 9.79
C LEU A 118 -1.96 6.97 9.58
N GLU A 119 -2.35 6.06 8.69
CA GLU A 119 -1.61 4.83 8.41
C GLU A 119 -0.97 4.86 7.02
N ALA A 120 0.16 4.17 6.87
CA ALA A 120 0.69 3.81 5.58
C ALA A 120 -0.29 2.85 4.86
N GLY A 121 -0.38 2.98 3.54
CA GLY A 121 -0.95 1.93 2.71
C GLY A 121 0.03 0.79 2.50
N GLU A 122 -0.36 -0.17 1.67
CA GLU A 122 0.46 -1.33 1.35
C GLU A 122 0.54 -1.54 -0.17
N ARG A 123 1.73 -1.93 -0.64
CA ARG A 123 1.92 -2.55 -1.95
C ARG A 123 2.49 -3.94 -1.77
N SER A 124 1.87 -4.95 -2.38
CA SER A 124 2.34 -6.32 -2.36
C SER A 124 2.63 -6.90 -3.75
N LEU A 125 3.62 -7.77 -3.80
CA LEU A 125 4.04 -8.55 -4.97
C LEU A 125 4.14 -10.02 -4.55
N SER A 126 3.43 -10.89 -5.27
CA SER A 126 3.57 -12.35 -5.15
C SER A 126 4.03 -12.92 -6.48
N VAL A 127 5.07 -13.72 -6.48
CA VAL A 127 5.56 -14.44 -7.66
C VAL A 127 5.59 -15.93 -7.33
N ASP A 128 4.87 -16.72 -8.10
CA ASP A 128 4.92 -18.18 -8.08
C ASP A 128 5.47 -18.67 -9.43
N GLU A 129 6.60 -19.34 -9.42
CA GLU A 129 7.30 -19.82 -10.62
C GLU A 129 7.48 -21.34 -10.52
N HIS A 130 7.13 -22.06 -11.58
CA HIS A 130 7.24 -23.51 -11.65
C HIS A 130 7.96 -23.90 -12.93
N HIS A 131 9.13 -24.51 -12.78
CA HIS A 131 9.99 -24.93 -13.86
C HIS A 131 10.26 -26.42 -13.77
N ARG A 132 9.99 -27.17 -14.84
CA ARG A 132 10.32 -28.59 -14.93
C ARG A 132 11.15 -28.87 -16.16
N VAL A 133 12.38 -29.33 -15.96
CA VAL A 133 13.34 -29.66 -17.01
C VAL A 133 13.62 -31.15 -17.01
N ARG A 134 13.53 -31.80 -18.17
CA ARG A 134 13.88 -33.21 -18.37
C ARG A 134 15.16 -33.32 -19.18
N HIS A 135 16.13 -34.10 -18.68
CA HIS A 135 17.40 -34.40 -19.34
C HIS A 135 17.63 -35.91 -19.48
N GLY A 136 18.23 -36.34 -20.59
CA GLY A 136 18.71 -37.71 -20.81
C GLY A 136 17.95 -38.51 -21.87
N ASP A 137 18.49 -39.70 -22.20
CA ASP A 137 17.99 -40.60 -23.25
C ASP A 137 16.91 -41.59 -22.72
N ARG A 138 16.38 -42.45 -23.60
CA ARG A 138 15.36 -43.46 -23.24
C ARG A 138 15.78 -44.42 -22.11
N PHE A 139 17.09 -44.52 -21.82
CA PHE A 139 17.68 -45.43 -20.83
C PHE A 139 18.04 -44.77 -19.49
N ASN A 140 18.21 -43.45 -19.47
CA ASN A 140 18.56 -42.69 -18.26
C ASN A 140 17.90 -41.32 -18.32
N ARG A 141 16.87 -41.12 -17.50
CA ARG A 141 16.08 -39.89 -17.44
C ARG A 141 16.28 -39.20 -16.11
N LYS A 142 16.68 -37.94 -16.15
CA LYS A 142 16.71 -37.04 -15.00
C LYS A 142 15.62 -35.98 -15.19
N THR A 143 14.72 -35.85 -14.23
CA THR A 143 13.75 -34.75 -14.16
C THR A 143 14.20 -33.84 -13.03
N VAL A 144 14.27 -32.54 -13.29
CA VAL A 144 14.48 -31.52 -12.28
C VAL A 144 13.23 -30.65 -12.27
N THR A 145 12.57 -30.57 -11.12
CA THR A 145 11.45 -29.65 -10.88
C THR A 145 11.93 -28.59 -9.90
N GLU A 146 11.74 -27.32 -10.23
CA GLU A 146 12.05 -26.17 -9.38
C GLU A 146 10.78 -25.36 -9.22
N ASP A 147 10.36 -25.17 -7.98
CA ASP A 147 9.29 -24.27 -7.59
C ASP A 147 9.91 -23.11 -6.81
N PHE A 148 9.54 -21.88 -7.18
CA PHE A 148 10.00 -20.68 -6.51
C PHE A 148 8.80 -19.82 -6.12
N THR A 149 8.82 -19.32 -4.89
CA THR A 149 7.80 -18.43 -4.35
C THR A 149 8.47 -17.20 -3.77
N LEU A 150 8.02 -16.02 -4.15
CA LEU A 150 8.44 -14.74 -3.58
C LEU A 150 7.19 -13.98 -3.15
N ARG A 151 7.19 -13.50 -1.91
CA ARG A 151 6.17 -12.60 -1.37
C ARG A 151 6.86 -11.35 -0.83
N GLU A 152 6.47 -10.19 -1.32
CA GLU A 152 6.93 -8.89 -0.84
C GLU A 152 5.72 -8.05 -0.45
N SER A 153 5.83 -7.34 0.67
CA SER A 153 4.93 -6.27 1.09
C SER A 153 5.77 -5.05 1.43
N GLN A 154 5.40 -3.90 0.89
CA GLN A 154 6.06 -2.63 1.10
C GLN A 154 5.06 -1.60 1.58
N ALA A 155 5.44 -0.80 2.55
CA ALA A 155 4.62 0.29 3.04
C ALA A 155 4.57 1.44 2.02
N ILE A 156 3.37 1.95 1.75
CA ILE A 156 3.16 3.20 1.00
C ILE A 156 2.95 4.30 2.04
N PRO A 157 3.98 5.12 2.34
CA PRO A 157 3.87 6.07 3.41
C PRO A 157 2.81 7.14 3.12
N GLY A 158 2.08 7.55 4.16
CA GLY A 158 1.34 8.81 4.11
C GLY A 158 2.32 9.98 4.06
N GLU A 159 1.92 11.10 3.47
CA GLU A 159 2.78 12.27 3.35
C GLU A 159 1.99 13.55 3.57
N LEU A 160 2.44 14.39 4.51
CA LEU A 160 1.89 15.71 4.77
C LEU A 160 3.02 16.72 4.62
N SER A 161 2.85 17.68 3.72
CA SER A 161 3.82 18.73 3.41
C SER A 161 3.12 20.08 3.46
N GLY A 162 3.55 20.95 4.36
CA GLY A 162 2.95 22.27 4.57
C GLY A 162 3.97 23.28 5.06
N ARG A 163 3.56 24.55 5.21
CA ARG A 163 4.37 25.54 5.91
C ARG A 163 4.45 25.21 7.40
N ASN A 164 3.29 25.06 8.03
CA ASN A 164 3.12 24.48 9.35
C ASN A 164 2.24 23.23 9.24
N VAL A 165 2.47 22.23 10.10
CA VAL A 165 1.60 21.05 10.18
C VAL A 165 1.15 20.84 11.61
N THR A 166 -0.16 20.94 11.84
CA THR A 166 -0.80 20.73 13.14
C THR A 166 -1.72 19.52 13.07
N LEU A 167 -1.50 18.53 13.94
CA LEU A 167 -2.33 17.34 14.11
C LEU A 167 -2.84 17.27 15.55
N LEU A 168 -4.13 17.49 15.76
CA LEU A 168 -4.76 17.42 17.08
C LEU A 168 -5.78 16.30 17.17
N GLY A 169 -5.74 15.52 18.25
CA GLY A 169 -6.72 14.46 18.52
C GLY A 169 -7.16 14.46 19.97
N GLY A 170 -8.44 14.73 20.24
CA GLY A 170 -8.97 14.77 21.61
C GLY A 170 -9.01 13.42 22.35
N ALA A 171 -8.87 12.29 21.64
CA ALA A 171 -8.64 10.97 22.23
C ALA A 171 -7.26 10.37 21.90
N GLY A 172 -6.41 11.15 21.23
CA GLY A 172 -5.06 10.74 20.84
C GLY A 172 -4.76 10.95 19.35
N VAL A 173 -3.46 11.01 19.03
CA VAL A 173 -2.94 11.03 17.66
C VAL A 173 -2.07 9.79 17.45
N TYR A 174 -2.37 9.05 16.38
CA TYR A 174 -1.69 7.82 16.01
C TYR A 174 -1.25 7.93 14.55
N THR A 175 0.04 7.80 14.30
CA THR A 175 0.55 7.73 12.93
C THR A 175 1.42 6.50 12.76
N GLU A 176 1.25 5.75 11.68
CA GLU A 176 2.14 4.65 11.32
C GLU A 176 2.61 4.85 9.87
N GLY A 177 3.92 4.95 9.67
CA GLY A 177 4.50 5.14 8.34
C GLY A 177 4.06 6.43 7.64
N THR A 178 3.80 7.49 8.40
CA THR A 178 3.45 8.79 7.85
C THR A 178 4.66 9.73 7.92
N ARG A 179 4.98 10.39 6.81
CA ARG A 179 6.02 11.42 6.74
C ARG A 179 5.37 12.80 6.87
N ILE A 180 5.82 13.57 7.85
CA ILE A 180 5.36 14.93 8.08
C ILE A 180 6.53 15.87 7.80
N ARG A 181 6.30 16.84 6.90
CA ARG A 181 7.27 17.88 6.53
C ARG A 181 6.61 19.24 6.72
N ALA A 182 7.21 20.06 7.57
CA ALA A 182 6.86 21.47 7.68
C ALA A 182 8.07 22.32 7.30
N GLU A 183 7.83 23.45 6.66
CA GLU A 183 8.87 24.47 6.42
C GLU A 183 9.26 25.19 7.72
N GLN A 184 8.30 25.32 8.64
CA GLN A 184 8.42 26.06 9.89
C GLN A 184 8.22 25.11 11.08
N ASP A 185 6.97 24.83 11.46
CA ASP A 185 6.66 24.08 12.68
C ASP A 185 5.82 22.82 12.42
N VAL A 186 6.09 21.78 13.21
CA VAL A 186 5.25 20.59 13.33
C VAL A 186 4.73 20.50 14.75
N ASP A 187 3.41 20.53 14.92
CA ASP A 187 2.72 20.36 16.20
C ASP A 187 1.82 19.13 16.15
N ILE A 188 2.04 18.19 17.07
CA ILE A 188 1.28 16.94 17.16
C ILE A 188 0.90 16.70 18.61
N ASP A 189 -0.38 16.92 18.91
CA ASP A 189 -0.91 16.78 20.26
C ASP A 189 -2.18 15.92 20.25
N GLY A 190 -2.00 14.67 20.67
CA GLY A 190 -3.11 13.83 21.08
C GLY A 190 -3.35 14.04 22.56
N ALA A 191 -4.53 14.54 22.94
CA ALA A 191 -4.91 14.79 24.32
C ALA A 191 -4.78 13.48 25.15
N GLY A 192 -3.63 13.35 25.80
CA GLY A 192 -3.22 12.19 26.59
C GLY A 192 -2.35 11.14 25.87
N THR A 193 -2.39 10.99 24.54
CA THR A 193 -1.58 9.98 23.83
C THR A 193 -1.20 10.41 22.41
N THR A 194 0.10 10.46 22.15
CA THR A 194 0.68 10.63 20.81
C THR A 194 1.58 9.44 20.50
N VAL A 195 1.29 8.71 19.42
CA VAL A 195 2.06 7.55 18.96
C VAL A 195 2.50 7.77 17.52
N LEU A 196 3.82 7.74 17.29
CA LEU A 196 4.42 7.84 15.97
C LEU A 196 5.22 6.56 15.69
N GLY A 197 4.71 5.72 14.79
CA GLY A 197 5.32 4.48 14.33
C GLY A 197 5.88 4.62 12.92
N ALA A 198 6.94 3.88 12.63
CA ALA A 198 7.41 3.66 11.26
C ALA A 198 6.74 2.40 10.70
N ALA A 199 6.33 2.44 9.44
CA ALA A 199 5.85 1.24 8.76
C ALA A 199 7.04 0.34 8.38
N GLN A 200 6.78 -0.97 8.26
CA GLN A 200 7.79 -1.97 7.99
C GLN A 200 7.54 -2.65 6.65
N ASP A 201 8.61 -2.88 5.90
CA ASP A 201 8.58 -3.70 4.70
C ASP A 201 8.82 -5.17 5.06
N GLN A 202 8.16 -6.09 4.36
CA GLN A 202 8.33 -7.53 4.53
C GLN A 202 8.71 -8.18 3.21
N ARG A 203 9.65 -9.12 3.26
CA ARG A 203 10.07 -9.92 2.12
C ARG A 203 10.33 -11.36 2.55
N ILE A 204 9.65 -12.30 1.90
CA ILE A 204 9.77 -13.73 2.12
C ILE A 204 10.04 -14.39 0.77
N SER A 205 11.05 -15.25 0.70
CA SER A 205 11.42 -15.98 -0.51
C SER A 205 11.64 -17.45 -0.16
N GLU A 206 11.09 -18.33 -0.98
CA GLU A 206 11.16 -19.78 -0.81
C GLU A 206 11.52 -20.43 -2.15
N ARG A 207 12.40 -21.44 -2.12
CA ARG A 207 12.79 -22.22 -3.30
C ARG A 207 12.76 -23.70 -2.97
N HIS A 208 12.04 -24.47 -3.77
CA HIS A 208 11.98 -25.92 -3.69
C HIS A 208 12.59 -26.54 -4.95
N ILE A 209 13.52 -27.48 -4.79
CA ILE A 209 14.13 -28.21 -5.90
C ILE A 209 13.94 -29.70 -5.67
N GLU A 210 13.28 -30.36 -6.61
CA GLU A 210 13.12 -31.81 -6.65
C GLU A 210 13.89 -32.40 -7.83
N VAL A 211 14.65 -33.47 -7.59
CA VAL A 211 15.41 -34.18 -8.62
C VAL A 211 14.99 -35.64 -8.64
N GLU A 212 14.30 -36.06 -9.70
CA GLU A 212 13.96 -37.46 -9.94
C GLU A 212 14.94 -38.07 -10.96
N ARG A 213 15.37 -39.31 -10.73
CA ARG A 213 16.18 -40.09 -11.68
C ARG A 213 15.52 -41.43 -11.95
N ARG A 214 15.38 -41.79 -13.24
CA ARG A 214 14.94 -43.10 -13.68
C ARG A 214 15.98 -43.72 -14.61
N VAL A 215 16.49 -44.88 -14.24
CA VAL A 215 17.40 -45.68 -15.07
C VAL A 215 16.68 -46.97 -15.45
N SER A 216 16.54 -47.26 -16.74
CA SER A 216 16.02 -48.55 -17.19
C SER A 216 17.17 -49.53 -17.41
N GLY A 217 17.46 -50.30 -16.35
CA GLY A 217 18.31 -51.49 -16.42
C GLY A 217 17.46 -52.75 -16.55
N LEU A 218 17.69 -53.54 -17.58
CA LEU A 218 17.23 -54.92 -17.62
C LEU A 218 17.93 -55.70 -16.51
N GLY A 219 17.21 -55.99 -15.44
CA GLY A 219 17.62 -56.93 -14.39
C GLY A 219 17.57 -56.35 -12.98
N GLY A 220 16.56 -56.76 -12.22
CA GLY A 220 16.58 -56.86 -10.75
C GLY A 220 16.52 -55.54 -9.95
N SER A 221 15.51 -55.43 -9.08
CA SER A 221 15.35 -54.42 -8.02
C SER A 221 15.42 -52.95 -8.46
N GLY A 222 14.26 -52.35 -8.70
CA GLY A 222 14.12 -50.89 -8.82
C GLY A 222 14.38 -50.22 -7.47
N GLU A 223 15.57 -49.66 -7.29
CA GLU A 223 15.85 -48.69 -6.23
C GLU A 223 15.51 -47.28 -6.74
N ASP A 224 14.37 -46.74 -6.28
CA ASP A 224 14.07 -45.31 -6.39
C ASP A 224 15.09 -44.54 -5.54
N ALA A 225 16.06 -43.90 -6.21
CA ALA A 225 17.09 -43.12 -5.55
C ALA A 225 16.50 -41.79 -5.03
N ARG A 226 16.37 -41.73 -3.71
CA ARG A 226 15.85 -40.69 -2.82
C ARG A 226 16.07 -39.24 -3.25
N SER A 227 14.99 -38.47 -3.13
CA SER A 227 14.91 -37.00 -3.14
C SER A 227 15.95 -36.37 -2.21
N HIS A 228 16.74 -35.43 -2.72
CA HIS A 228 17.53 -34.53 -1.89
C HIS A 228 16.84 -33.18 -1.87
N GLN A 229 16.19 -32.87 -0.74
CA GLN A 229 15.61 -31.56 -0.46
C GLN A 229 16.71 -30.66 0.09
N TRP A 230 16.87 -29.48 -0.50
CA TRP A 230 17.70 -28.42 0.09
C TRP A 230 16.78 -27.26 0.45
N HIS A 231 16.83 -26.84 1.72
CA HIS A 231 16.16 -25.65 2.23
C HIS A 231 17.24 -24.57 2.44
N TRP A 232 17.01 -23.37 1.91
CA TRP A 232 17.75 -22.15 2.23
C TRP A 232 16.77 -21.00 2.32
#